data_AF-A0A2J0SNI3-F1
#
_entry.id   AF-A0A2J0SNI3-F1
#
_cell.length_a   1.000
_cell.length_b   1.000
_cell.length_c   1.000
_cell.angle_alpha   90.00
_cell.angle_beta   90.00
_cell.angle_gamma   90.00
#
_symmetry.space_group_name_H-M   'P 1'
#
loop_
_entity.id
_entity.type
_entity.pdbx_description
1 polymer ?
#
loop_
_entity_poly.entity_id
_entity_poly.type
_entity_poly.pdbx_seq_one_letter_code
_entity_poly.pdbx_strand_id
1 'polypeptide(L)'
;MKAILLAATLSLFLVSTAGAQSLPAELAELGIIAGMPYAKAKRLLDAAGWQVKPVEGAPESLEGFPEVGCQKGGKQCATTFEKGGQQVAVRLGTTLAGQPFVQGAD
;
A
#
# COMPACT_ATOMS: atom_id res chain seq x y z
N MET A 1 -37.37 -43.43 22.48
CA MET A 1 -36.83 -42.79 21.25
C MET A 1 -35.85 -41.72 21.69
N LYS A 2 -34.56 -41.83 21.31
CA LYS A 2 -33.48 -40.89 21.69
C LYS A 2 -33.20 -39.98 20.50
N ALA A 3 -33.47 -38.67 20.64
CA ALA A 3 -33.09 -37.67 19.65
C ALA A 3 -31.65 -37.25 19.92
N ILE A 4 -30.75 -37.55 18.99
CA ILE A 4 -29.37 -37.08 18.99
C ILE A 4 -29.38 -35.78 18.19
N LEU A 5 -29.35 -34.65 18.87
CA LEU A 5 -29.13 -33.34 18.26
C LEU A 5 -27.63 -33.18 18.00
N LEU A 6 -27.23 -33.34 16.74
CA LEU A 6 -25.90 -33.02 16.26
C LEU A 6 -25.75 -31.49 16.18
N ALA A 7 -25.11 -30.91 17.20
CA ALA A 7 -24.64 -29.54 17.16
C ALA A 7 -23.48 -29.44 16.17
N ALA A 8 -23.75 -28.90 14.98
CA ALA A 8 -22.71 -28.54 14.02
C ALA A 8 -21.93 -27.34 14.57
N THR A 9 -20.80 -27.61 15.24
CA THR A 9 -19.83 -26.58 15.59
C THR A 9 -19.25 -26.01 14.30
N LEU A 10 -19.64 -24.78 13.97
CA LEU A 10 -19.00 -23.98 12.92
C LEU A 10 -17.53 -23.79 13.32
N SER A 11 -16.65 -24.57 12.70
CA SER A 11 -15.20 -24.33 12.75
C SER A 11 -14.92 -23.05 11.96
N LEU A 12 -14.83 -21.93 12.68
CA LEU A 12 -14.19 -20.72 12.18
C LEU A 12 -12.72 -21.07 11.91
N PHE A 13 -12.40 -21.35 10.66
CA PHE A 13 -11.02 -21.39 10.20
C PHE A 13 -10.43 -19.99 10.41
N LEU A 14 -9.73 -19.82 11.54
CA LEU A 14 -8.75 -18.76 11.69
C LEU A 14 -7.67 -19.03 10.66
N VAL A 15 -7.83 -18.46 9.47
CA VAL A 15 -6.72 -18.35 8.51
C VAL A 15 -5.66 -17.52 9.22
N SER A 16 -4.59 -18.19 9.62
CA SER A 16 -3.36 -17.55 10.07
C SER A 16 -2.90 -16.55 9.02
N THR A 17 -3.09 -15.26 9.26
CA THR A 17 -2.39 -14.19 8.54
C THR A 17 -0.95 -14.18 9.03
N ALA A 18 -0.20 -15.21 8.65
CA ALA A 18 1.23 -15.30 8.90
C ALA A 18 1.93 -14.26 8.02
N GLY A 19 2.25 -13.11 8.63
CA GLY A 19 3.34 -12.23 8.21
C GLY A 19 3.36 -11.76 6.75
N ALA A 20 2.25 -11.29 6.20
CA ALA A 20 2.33 -10.32 5.11
C ALA A 20 2.51 -8.96 5.79
N GLN A 21 3.70 -8.38 5.71
CA GLN A 21 3.97 -7.05 6.27
C GLN A 21 2.90 -6.08 5.76
N SER A 22 2.09 -5.57 6.66
CA SER A 22 0.87 -4.86 6.31
C SER A 22 1.22 -3.49 5.74
N LEU A 23 0.65 -3.18 4.57
CA LEU A 23 0.53 -1.80 4.14
C LEU A 23 -0.22 -0.98 5.22
N PRO A 24 -0.01 0.34 5.27
CA PRO A 24 -0.86 1.23 6.07
C PRO A 24 -2.33 0.88 5.87
N ALA A 25 -3.11 0.89 6.95
CA ALA A 25 -4.51 0.46 6.94
C ALA A 25 -5.31 1.25 5.88
N GLU A 26 -5.02 2.54 5.74
CA GLU A 26 -5.64 3.42 4.75
C GLU A 26 -5.39 2.95 3.31
N LEU A 27 -4.20 2.42 3.00
CA LEU A 27 -3.92 1.87 1.68
C LEU A 27 -4.66 0.55 1.47
N ALA A 28 -4.66 -0.32 2.48
CA ALA A 28 -5.35 -1.61 2.42
C ALA A 28 -6.87 -1.46 2.29
N GLU A 29 -7.49 -0.49 2.98
CA GLU A 29 -8.91 -0.15 2.88
C GLU A 29 -9.31 0.32 1.49
N LEU A 30 -8.38 0.96 0.76
CA LEU A 30 -8.56 1.34 -0.64
C LEU A 30 -8.30 0.18 -1.62
N GLY A 31 -7.98 -1.02 -1.12
CA GLY A 31 -7.64 -2.18 -1.93
C GLY A 31 -6.26 -2.08 -2.58
N ILE A 32 -5.38 -1.21 -2.09
CA ILE A 32 -3.99 -1.11 -2.55
C ILE A 32 -3.20 -2.26 -1.92
N ILE A 33 -2.41 -2.95 -2.75
CA ILE A 33 -1.60 -4.11 -2.36
C ILE A 33 -0.16 -3.93 -2.82
N ALA A 34 0.77 -4.62 -2.16
CA ALA A 34 2.16 -4.68 -2.60
C ALA A 34 2.24 -5.27 -4.02
N GLY A 35 3.16 -4.74 -4.84
CA GLY A 35 3.31 -5.06 -6.25
C GLY A 35 2.32 -4.33 -7.17
N MET A 36 1.34 -3.58 -6.65
CA MET A 36 0.44 -2.78 -7.48
C MET A 36 1.22 -1.70 -8.24
N PRO A 37 1.02 -1.51 -9.56
CA PRO A 37 1.62 -0.39 -10.27
C PRO A 37 1.26 0.95 -9.62
N TYR A 38 2.25 1.83 -9.40
CA TYR A 38 2.03 3.08 -8.68
C TYR A 38 0.96 3.94 -9.35
N ALA A 39 0.94 4.03 -10.68
CA ALA A 39 -0.09 4.76 -11.41
C ALA A 39 -1.52 4.27 -11.10
N LYS A 40 -1.69 2.96 -10.83
CA LYS A 40 -2.98 2.39 -10.42
C LYS A 40 -3.31 2.74 -8.97
N ALA A 41 -2.33 2.60 -8.06
CA ALA A 41 -2.50 2.96 -6.65
C ALA A 41 -2.83 4.46 -6.48
N LYS A 42 -2.12 5.32 -7.22
CA LYS A 42 -2.36 6.76 -7.26
C LYS A 42 -3.78 7.09 -7.71
N ARG A 43 -4.31 6.44 -8.75
CA ARG A 43 -5.71 6.64 -9.17
C ARG A 43 -6.73 6.27 -8.07
N LEU A 44 -6.46 5.22 -7.29
CA LEU A 44 -7.33 4.84 -6.17
C LEU A 44 -7.28 5.89 -5.04
N LEU A 45 -6.09 6.39 -4.73
CA LEU A 45 -5.89 7.47 -3.76
C LEU A 45 -6.59 8.76 -4.21
N ASP A 46 -6.37 9.17 -5.46
CA ASP A 46 -6.99 10.36 -6.06
C ASP A 46 -8.54 10.23 -6.04
N ALA A 47 -9.09 9.06 -6.41
CA ALA A 47 -10.53 8.80 -6.36
C ALA A 47 -11.12 8.81 -4.94
N ALA A 48 -10.31 8.45 -3.94
CA ALA A 48 -10.67 8.53 -2.53
C ALA A 48 -10.43 9.91 -1.91
N GLY A 49 -10.02 10.91 -2.71
CA GLY A 49 -9.81 12.29 -2.28
C GLY A 49 -8.50 12.54 -1.55
N TRP A 50 -7.54 11.62 -1.66
CA TRP A 50 -6.17 11.85 -1.20
C TRP A 50 -5.40 12.69 -2.21
N GLN A 51 -4.57 13.60 -1.73
CA GLN A 51 -3.77 14.49 -2.57
C GLN A 51 -2.29 14.22 -2.35
N VAL A 52 -1.50 14.25 -3.42
CA VAL A 52 -0.06 14.07 -3.27
C VAL A 52 0.55 15.30 -2.64
N LYS A 53 1.37 15.09 -1.62
CA LYS A 53 2.18 16.14 -1.02
C LYS A 53 3.53 16.16 -1.75
N PRO A 54 3.97 17.31 -2.27
CA PRO A 54 5.30 17.43 -2.86
C PRO A 54 6.36 16.95 -1.87
N VAL A 55 7.28 16.10 -2.31
CA VAL A 55 8.38 15.68 -1.46
C VAL A 55 9.41 16.80 -1.40
N GLU A 56 9.36 17.58 -0.32
CA GLU A 56 10.36 18.59 -0.03
C GLU A 56 11.64 17.91 0.49
N GLY A 57 12.78 18.20 -0.14
CA GLY A 57 14.09 17.77 0.36
C GLY A 57 14.49 16.32 0.05
N ALA A 58 13.77 15.58 -0.80
CA ALA A 58 14.33 14.34 -1.34
C ALA A 58 15.54 14.65 -2.22
N PRO A 59 16.65 13.88 -2.09
CA PRO A 59 17.86 14.13 -2.85
C PRO A 59 17.66 13.91 -4.36
N GLU A 60 16.72 13.02 -4.74
CA GLU A 60 16.40 12.71 -6.13
C GLU A 60 14.88 12.56 -6.29
N SER A 61 14.34 12.92 -7.45
CA SER A 61 12.96 12.57 -7.86
C SER A 61 13.01 11.39 -8.82
N LEU A 62 11.98 10.55 -8.81
CA LEU A 62 11.86 9.47 -9.79
C LEU A 62 11.51 10.04 -11.18
N GLU A 63 12.20 9.56 -12.21
CA GLU A 63 11.95 9.99 -13.59
C GLU A 63 10.50 9.69 -14.01
N GLY A 64 9.82 10.71 -14.55
CA GLY A 64 8.40 10.62 -14.93
C GLY A 64 7.41 10.70 -13.77
N PHE A 65 7.88 10.71 -12.51
CA PHE A 65 7.08 10.80 -11.30
C PHE A 65 7.71 11.79 -10.31
N PRO A 66 7.67 13.11 -10.61
CA PRO A 66 8.35 14.14 -9.81
C PRO A 66 7.86 14.22 -8.36
N GLU A 67 6.64 13.74 -8.09
CA GLU A 67 6.05 13.64 -6.76
C GLU A 67 6.60 12.49 -5.90
N VAL A 68 7.41 11.60 -6.51
CA VAL A 68 8.08 10.50 -5.83
C VAL A 68 9.51 10.90 -5.53
N GLY A 69 9.80 11.06 -4.23
CA GLY A 69 11.14 11.34 -3.76
C GLY A 69 11.89 10.04 -3.49
N CYS A 70 13.13 9.95 -3.96
CA CYS A 70 14.01 8.81 -3.78
C CYS A 70 15.24 9.20 -2.96
N GLN A 71 15.70 8.28 -2.11
CA GLN A 71 17.03 8.35 -1.51
C GLN A 71 18.11 8.21 -2.59
N LYS A 72 19.30 8.75 -2.30
CA LYS A 72 20.44 8.72 -3.22
C LYS A 72 20.71 7.30 -3.74
N GLY A 73 20.71 7.14 -5.06
CA GLY A 73 20.88 5.84 -5.71
C GLY A 73 19.58 5.04 -5.87
N GLY A 74 18.42 5.68 -5.72
CA GLY A 74 17.11 5.16 -6.14
C GLY A 74 16.57 3.94 -5.38
N LYS A 75 17.21 3.52 -4.28
CA LYS A 75 16.88 2.26 -3.58
C LYS A 75 15.63 2.33 -2.72
N GLN A 76 15.26 3.53 -2.28
CA GLN A 76 14.11 3.76 -1.42
C GLN A 76 13.39 5.00 -1.94
N CYS A 77 12.29 4.75 -2.66
CA CYS A 77 11.44 5.80 -3.18
C CYS A 77 10.14 5.82 -2.38
N ALA A 78 9.64 7.01 -2.09
CA ALA A 78 8.36 7.17 -1.42
C ALA A 78 7.67 8.45 -1.88
N THR A 79 6.37 8.45 -1.71
CA THR A 79 5.55 9.64 -1.87
C THR A 79 4.55 9.70 -0.72
N THR A 80 4.15 10.90 -0.33
CA THR A 80 3.21 11.10 0.76
C THR A 80 1.91 11.63 0.19
N PHE A 81 0.80 11.06 0.63
CA PHE A 81 -0.53 11.56 0.32
C PHE A 81 -1.18 12.10 1.58
N GLU A 82 -2.00 13.14 1.45
CA GLU A 82 -2.73 13.76 2.55
C GLU A 82 -4.24 13.83 2.28
N LYS A 83 -5.02 13.70 3.35
CA LYS A 83 -6.48 13.85 3.34
C LYS A 83 -6.96 14.24 4.74
N GLY A 84 -7.64 15.39 4.87
CA GLY A 84 -8.30 15.77 6.12
C GLY A 84 -7.38 15.83 7.35
N GLY A 85 -6.09 16.19 7.18
CA GLY A 85 -5.10 16.21 8.25
C GLY A 85 -4.38 14.87 8.50
N GLN A 86 -4.80 13.79 7.83
CA GLN A 86 -4.08 12.52 7.82
C GLN A 86 -3.04 12.50 6.70
N GLN A 87 -1.95 11.77 6.91
CA GLN A 87 -0.92 11.52 5.91
C GLN A 87 -0.65 10.02 5.80
N VAL A 88 -0.48 9.55 4.58
CA VAL A 88 -0.08 8.17 4.29
C VAL A 88 1.13 8.17 3.36
N ALA A 89 2.18 7.47 3.77
CA ALA A 89 3.36 7.28 2.94
C ALA A 89 3.19 6.02 2.10
N VAL A 90 3.36 6.16 0.79
CA VAL A 90 3.41 5.04 -0.15
C VAL A 90 4.87 4.78 -0.49
N ARG A 91 5.40 3.65 -0.01
CA ARG A 91 6.73 3.18 -0.39
C ARG A 91 6.68 2.58 -1.79
N LEU A 92 7.70 2.85 -2.58
CA LEU A 92 7.78 2.46 -3.97
C LEU A 92 9.09 1.74 -4.25
N GLY A 93 8.96 0.57 -4.87
CA GLY A 93 10.04 -0.06 -5.59
C GLY A 93 9.97 0.33 -7.07
N THR A 94 11.06 0.15 -7.80
CA THR A 94 11.13 0.34 -9.24
C THR A 94 11.46 -0.97 -9.94
N THR A 95 10.74 -1.26 -11.01
CA THR A 95 11.09 -2.38 -11.90
C THR A 95 12.38 -2.09 -12.65
N LEU A 96 12.96 -3.10 -13.32
CA LEU A 96 14.13 -2.92 -14.20
C LEU A 96 13.90 -1.91 -15.34
N ALA A 97 12.63 -1.69 -15.73
CA ALA A 97 12.23 -0.71 -16.72
C ALA A 97 11.95 0.69 -16.14
N GLY A 98 12.27 0.92 -14.86
CA GLY A 98 12.05 2.20 -14.17
C GLY A 98 10.60 2.46 -13.75
N GLN A 99 9.68 1.53 -13.99
CA GLN A 99 8.27 1.70 -13.59
C GLN A 99 8.09 1.49 -12.08
N PRO A 100 7.49 2.44 -11.35
CA PRO A 100 7.25 2.31 -9.92
C PRO A 100 6.08 1.39 -9.58
N PHE A 101 6.22 0.65 -8.49
CA PHE A 101 5.17 -0.19 -7.90
C PHE A 101 5.15 -0.04 -6.38
N VAL A 102 3.98 -0.23 -5.77
CA VAL A 102 3.78 -0.17 -4.32
C VAL A 102 4.61 -1.27 -3.67
N GLN A 103 5.52 -0.88 -2.79
CA GLN A 103 6.28 -1.82 -1.96
C GLN A 103 5.51 -2.08 -0.66
N GLY A 104 5.51 -3.33 -0.19
CA GLY A 104 5.08 -3.63 1.17
C GLY A 104 5.99 -2.97 2.21
N ALA A 105 5.59 -2.98 3.48
CA ALA A 105 6.57 -2.79 4.55
C ALA A 105 7.52 -4.00 4.54
N ASP A 106 8.80 -3.81 4.86
CA ASP A 106 9.71 -4.92 5.21
C ASP A 106 9.66 -5.15 6.73
#